data_AF-A0A1Q1FPD2-F1
#
_entry.id   AF-A0A1Q1FPD2-F1
#
_cell.length_a   1.000
_cell.length_b   1.000
_cell.length_c   1.000
_cell.angle_alpha   90.00
_cell.angle_beta   90.00
_cell.angle_gamma   90.00
#
_symmetry.space_group_name_H-M   'P 1'
#
loop_
_entity.id
_entity.type
_entity.pdbx_description
1 polymer ?
#
loop_
_entity_poly.entity_id
_entity_poly.type
_entity_poly.pdbx_seq_one_letter_code
_entity_poly.pdbx_strand_id
1 'polypeptide(L)' 'MSTTVRTPDADQSCTYCGSRIFDHDPICVRDCTDDCGSPEYFCNYACLSAHIEENELTTGDACEWSP' A
#
# COMPACT_ATOMS: atom_id res chain seq x y z
N MET A 1 -10.53 11.92 13.57
CA MET A 1 -10.66 12.55 12.24
C MET A 1 -11.31 11.55 11.31
N SER A 2 -12.31 11.94 10.52
CA SER A 2 -12.99 11.04 9.58
C SER A 2 -12.22 11.05 8.25
N THR A 3 -11.45 10.00 8.00
CA THR A 3 -10.71 9.84 6.75
C THR A 3 -11.67 9.30 5.70
N THR A 4 -12.15 10.16 4.80
CA THR A 4 -12.95 9.70 3.65
C THR A 4 -12.03 8.92 2.71
N VAL A 5 -12.26 7.61 2.60
CA VAL A 5 -11.65 6.78 1.55
C VAL A 5 -12.15 7.32 0.20
N ARG A 6 -11.25 7.91 -0.57
CA ARG A 6 -11.54 8.30 -1.96
C ARG A 6 -11.13 7.15 -2.88
N THR A 7 -12.03 6.79 -3.79
CA THR A 7 -11.70 5.86 -4.88
C THR A 7 -10.63 6.49 -5.77
N PRO A 8 -9.54 5.78 -6.09
CA PRO A 8 -8.50 6.28 -7.00
C PRO A 8 -9.03 6.45 -8.43
N ASP A 9 -8.28 7.21 -9.24
CA ASP A 9 -8.58 7.40 -10.67
C ASP A 9 -8.50 6.09 -11.45
N ALA A 10 -9.28 5.97 -12.54
CA ALA A 10 -9.41 4.73 -13.30
C ALA A 10 -8.09 4.24 -13.94
N ASP A 11 -7.14 5.15 -14.14
CA ASP A 11 -5.80 4.89 -14.68
C ASP A 11 -4.73 4.73 -13.59
N GLN A 12 -5.12 4.67 -12.31
CA GLN A 12 -4.20 4.50 -11.19
C GLN A 12 -3.26 3.31 -11.41
N SER A 13 -1.95 3.61 -11.38
CA SER A 13 -0.89 2.63 -11.55
C SER A 13 -0.54 1.95 -10.23
N CYS A 14 -0.19 0.67 -10.32
CA CYS A 14 0.38 -0.12 -9.24
C CYS A 14 1.78 0.38 -8.90
N THR A 15 2.05 0.63 -7.62
CA THR A 15 3.36 1.05 -7.12
C THR A 15 4.45 0.04 -7.46
N TYR A 16 4.13 -1.26 -7.47
CA TYR A 16 5.12 -2.32 -7.72
C TYR A 16 5.36 -2.58 -9.22
N CYS A 17 4.31 -2.90 -9.99
CA CYS A 17 4.48 -3.37 -11.38
C CYS A 17 4.12 -2.35 -12.46
N GLY A 18 3.59 -1.18 -12.09
CA GLY A 18 3.18 -0.12 -13.02
C GLY A 18 1.88 -0.39 -13.81
N SER A 19 1.31 -1.60 -13.72
CA SER A 19 0.02 -1.92 -14.34
C SER A 19 -1.14 -1.12 -13.74
N ARG A 20 -2.24 -0.98 -14.47
CA ARG A 20 -3.46 -0.35 -13.94
C ARG A 20 -4.10 -1.24 -12.88
N ILE A 21 -4.42 -0.68 -11.73
CA ILE A 21 -4.89 -1.48 -10.58
C ILE A 21 -6.31 -2.04 -10.79
N PHE A 22 -7.15 -1.35 -11.55
CA PHE A 22 -8.55 -1.74 -11.78
C PHE A 22 -8.72 -2.88 -12.79
N ASP A 23 -7.64 -3.31 -13.47
CA ASP A 23 -7.64 -4.53 -14.27
C ASP A 23 -7.50 -5.80 -13.39
N HIS A 24 -7.44 -5.65 -12.06
CA HIS A 24 -7.17 -6.69 -11.06
C HIS A 24 -8.04 -6.52 -9.78
N ASP A 25 -7.57 -7.01 -8.62
CA ASP A 25 -8.21 -6.92 -7.30
C ASP A 25 -7.44 -5.92 -6.41
N PRO A 26 -7.67 -4.61 -6.55
CA PRO A 26 -6.79 -3.58 -6.04
C PRO A 26 -6.75 -3.51 -4.51
N ILE A 27 -5.57 -3.25 -3.97
CA ILE A 27 -5.33 -2.98 -2.54
C ILE A 27 -4.77 -1.58 -2.38
N CYS A 28 -5.30 -0.86 -1.39
CA CYS A 28 -4.85 0.48 -1.02
C CYS A 28 -4.22 0.41 0.37
N VAL A 29 -2.94 0.78 0.48
CA VAL A 29 -2.21 0.86 1.74
C VAL A 29 -1.95 2.32 2.04
N ARG A 30 -2.14 2.73 3.29
CA ARG A 30 -1.89 4.10 3.72
C ARG A 30 -1.02 4.07 4.97
N ASP A 31 0.11 4.74 4.89
CA ASP A 31 0.93 5.00 6.07
C ASP A 31 0.34 6.19 6.83
N CYS A 32 -0.13 5.92 8.05
CA CYS A 32 -0.68 6.93 8.95
C CYS A 32 0.34 7.48 9.95
N THR A 33 1.58 6.95 9.95
CA THR A 33 2.67 7.45 10.79
C THR A 33 3.33 8.70 10.23
N ASP A 34 3.21 8.94 8.91
CA ASP A 34 3.64 10.16 8.22
C ASP A 34 2.43 10.98 7.71
N ASP A 35 1.78 11.75 8.61
CA ASP A 35 0.66 12.67 8.32
C ASP A 35 -0.51 12.07 7.49
N CYS A 36 -0.71 10.74 7.54
CA CYS A 36 -1.62 10.06 6.62
C CYS A 36 -1.31 10.35 5.15
N GLY A 37 -0.06 10.07 4.75
CA GLY A 37 0.52 10.32 3.42
C GLY A 37 -0.32 9.88 2.22
N SER A 38 0.21 10.12 1.02
CA SER A 38 -0.43 9.66 -0.20
C SER A 38 -0.55 8.13 -0.16
N PRO A 39 -1.76 7.57 -0.32
CA PRO A 39 -1.93 6.13 -0.33
C PRO A 39 -1.13 5.49 -1.47
N GLU A 40 -0.58 4.32 -1.19
CA GLU A 40 0.02 3.45 -2.19
C GLU A 40 -1.02 2.45 -2.70
N TYR A 41 -0.92 2.13 -3.98
CA TYR A 41 -1.90 1.30 -4.67
C TYR A 41 -1.23 0.09 -5.31
N PHE A 42 -1.84 -1.08 -5.14
CA PHE A 42 -1.30 -2.34 -5.64
C PHE A 42 -2.37 -3.11 -6.42
N CYS A 43 -1.95 -3.87 -7.45
CA CYS A 43 -2.87 -4.70 -8.23
C CYS A 43 -3.55 -5.80 -7.41
N ASN A 44 -2.87 -6.34 -6.39
CA ASN A 44 -3.32 -7.40 -5.49
C ASN A 44 -2.25 -7.67 -4.40
N TYR A 45 -2.50 -8.66 -3.54
CA TYR A 45 -1.58 -9.07 -2.47
C TYR A 45 -0.22 -9.54 -2.97
N ALA A 46 -0.10 -10.07 -4.18
CA ALA A 46 1.20 -10.51 -4.71
C ALA A 46 2.12 -9.30 -4.99
N CYS A 47 1.58 -8.24 -5.58
CA CYS A 47 2.33 -7.00 -5.80
C CYS A 47 2.70 -6.32 -4.47
N LEU A 48 1.80 -6.34 -3.48
CA LEU A 48 2.08 -5.82 -2.16
C LEU A 48 3.19 -6.62 -1.45
N SER A 49 3.11 -7.96 -1.45
CA SER A 49 4.12 -8.82 -0.81
C SER A 49 5.50 -8.59 -1.41
N ALA A 50 5.58 -8.57 -2.75
CA ALA A 50 6.85 -8.33 -3.43
C ALA A 50 7.44 -6.96 -3.11
N HIS A 51 6.60 -5.92 -3.05
CA HIS A 51 7.03 -4.58 -2.64
C HIS A 51 7.56 -4.54 -1.20
N ILE A 52 6.86 -5.18 -0.26
CA ILE A 52 7.27 -5.28 1.14
C ILE A 52 8.63 -5.98 1.28
N GLU A 53 8.80 -7.09 0.58
CA GLU A 53 10.03 -7.89 0.60
C GLU A 53 11.21 -7.13 -0.01
N GLU A 54 11.02 -6.51 -1.18
CA GLU A 54 12.10 -5.79 -1.90
C GLU A 54 12.57 -4.53 -1.16
N ASN A 55 11.66 -3.86 -0.44
CA ASN A 55 11.97 -2.64 0.31
C ASN A 55 12.22 -2.90 1.80
N GLU A 56 12.27 -4.17 2.22
CA GLU A 56 12.49 -4.60 3.60
C GLU A 56 11.54 -3.92 4.61
N LEU A 57 10.29 -3.63 4.22
CA LEU A 57 9.35 -2.82 5.01
C LEU A 57 8.92 -3.47 6.33
N THR A 58 9.14 -4.78 6.48
CA THR A 58 8.88 -5.50 7.73
C THR A 58 10.05 -5.40 8.72
N THR A 59 11.19 -4.84 8.31
CA THR A 59 12.39 -4.79 9.16
C THR A 59 12.23 -3.77 10.27
N GLY A 60 12.30 -4.26 11.51
CA GLY A 60 12.12 -3.42 12.70
C GLY A 60 10.67 -3.08 13.02
N ASP A 61 9.72 -3.57 12.21
CA ASP A 61 8.31 -3.35 12.42
C ASP A 61 7.75 -4.38 13.42
N ALA A 62 7.14 -3.91 14.49
CA ALA A 62 6.54 -4.73 15.53
C ALA A 62 5.35 -3.99 16.14
N CYS A 63 4.15 -4.59 16.09
CA CYS A 63 2.94 -3.96 16.64
C CYS A 63 3.08 -3.65 18.14
N GLU A 64 3.78 -4.52 18.87
CA GLU A 64 4.39 -4.27 20.18
C GLU A 64 5.65 -5.12 20.27
N TRP A 65 6.81 -4.52 20.51
CA TRP A 65 8.03 -5.27 20.84
C TRP A 65 8.20 -5.30 22.37
N SER A 66 8.38 -6.48 22.96
CA SER A 66 8.80 -6.62 24.35
C SER A 66 9.83 -7.75 24.46
N PRO A 67 10.89 -7.56 25.27
CA PRO A 67 12.01 -8.50 25.40
C PRO A 67 11.63 -9.85 26.02
#